data_AF-A0A8B8ZUE6-F1
#
_entry.id   AF-A0A8B8ZUE6-F1
#
_cell.length_a   1.000
_cell.length_b   1.000
_cell.length_c   1.000
_cell.angle_alpha   90.00
_cell.angle_beta   90.00
_cell.angle_gamma   90.00
#
_symmetry.space_group_name_H-M   'P 1'
#
loop_
_entity.id
_entity.type
_entity.pdbx_description
1 polymer ?
#
loop_
_entity_poly.entity_id
_entity_poly.type
_entity_poly.pdbx_seq_one_letter_code
_entity_poly.pdbx_strand_id
1 'polypeptide(L)'
;MSYARRRAEFVDDNGREPGRVEFYRMTHTHRDGSFVREESRDIVDRATNLISERVGGSSSSDATHNIEAEVLAELMGPERYGRVRGYGVGVTPTQLSSVGTYTRNARESSNTAEVRRLQATIDELKQNQANLQSQLTNISSMLQRFLPSQIPDTSNASRDDDGAESRP
;
A
#
# COMPACT_ATOMS: atom_id res chain seq x y z
N MET A 1 30.08 13.00 15.10
CA MET A 1 28.74 12.48 15.44
C MET A 1 28.38 11.39 14.44
N SER A 2 27.85 10.24 14.88
CA SER A 2 27.47 9.17 13.95
C SER A 2 26.20 9.53 13.16
N TYR A 3 26.03 8.94 11.99
CA TYR A 3 24.85 9.17 11.15
C TYR A 3 23.57 8.66 11.83
N ALA A 4 23.64 7.53 12.54
CA ALA A 4 22.54 7.02 13.34
C ALA A 4 22.09 8.02 14.41
N ARG A 5 23.03 8.64 15.13
CA ARG A 5 22.73 9.65 16.14
C ARG A 5 22.08 10.90 15.53
N ARG A 6 22.60 11.36 14.40
CA ARG A 6 22.03 12.51 13.68
C ARG A 6 20.59 12.26 13.20
N ARG A 7 20.27 11.03 12.80
CA ARG A 7 18.89 10.63 12.46
C ARG A 7 17.99 10.61 13.69
N ALA A 8 18.45 10.03 14.79
CA ALA A 8 17.69 9.99 16.04
C ALA A 8 17.34 11.40 16.52
N GLU A 9 18.33 12.30 16.56
CA GLU A 9 18.11 13.71 16.94
C GLU A 9 17.12 14.41 16.00
N PHE A 10 17.20 14.16 14.69
CA PHE A 10 16.21 14.72 13.75
C PHE A 10 14.80 14.21 14.02
N VAL A 11 14.64 12.92 14.31
CA VAL A 11 13.34 12.32 14.62
C VAL A 11 12.79 12.89 15.93
N ASP A 12 13.64 13.08 16.93
CA ASP A 12 13.25 13.69 18.21
C ASP A 12 12.75 15.14 17.99
N ASP A 13 13.42 15.90 17.13
CA ASP A 13 13.09 17.31 16.86
C ASP A 13 11.89 17.49 15.91
N ASN A 14 11.69 16.58 14.94
CA ASN A 14 10.71 16.77 13.84
C ASN A 14 9.56 15.76 13.86
N GLY A 15 9.60 14.74 14.71
CA GLY A 15 8.58 13.68 14.80
C GLY A 15 8.48 12.78 13.56
N ARG A 16 9.43 12.88 12.61
CA ARG A 16 9.48 12.09 11.37
C ARG A 16 10.91 11.76 10.98
N GLU A 17 11.10 10.73 10.16
CA GLU A 17 12.41 10.47 9.58
C GLU A 17 12.79 11.54 8.55
N PRO A 18 14.10 11.87 8.44
CA PRO A 18 14.57 12.79 7.42
C PRO A 18 14.56 12.10 6.05
N GLY A 19 14.13 12.85 5.03
CA GLY A 19 14.25 12.45 3.62
C GLY A 19 15.71 12.23 3.22
N ARG A 20 15.98 11.57 2.09
CA ARG A 20 17.37 11.27 1.68
C ARG A 20 18.14 12.54 1.33
N VAL A 21 17.53 13.47 0.60
CA VAL A 21 18.15 14.75 0.25
C VAL A 21 18.28 15.66 1.48
N GLU A 22 17.28 15.65 2.36
CA GLU A 22 17.33 16.37 3.64
C GLU A 22 18.47 15.86 4.52
N PHE A 23 18.61 14.55 4.65
CA PHE A 23 19.69 13.94 5.40
C PHE A 23 21.07 14.19 4.76
N TYR A 24 21.14 14.24 3.42
CA TYR A 24 22.36 14.64 2.72
C TYR A 24 22.74 16.07 3.08
N ARG A 25 21.80 17.02 3.00
CA ARG A 25 22.00 18.43 3.40
C ARG A 25 22.50 18.50 4.84
N MET A 26 21.82 17.84 5.78
CA MET A 26 22.23 17.78 7.18
C MET A 26 23.66 17.24 7.36
N THR A 27 24.10 16.28 6.54
CA THR A 27 25.44 15.66 6.65
C THR A 27 26.56 16.44 5.99
N HIS A 28 26.22 17.37 5.10
CA HIS A 28 27.15 18.17 4.30
C HIS A 28 27.07 19.67 4.59
N THR A 29 26.47 20.05 5.72
CA THR A 29 26.46 21.42 6.25
C THR A 29 27.20 21.53 7.58
N HIS A 30 27.73 22.71 7.85
CA HIS A 30 28.25 23.13 9.14
C HIS A 30 27.11 23.41 10.13
N ARG A 31 27.45 23.64 11.40
CA ARG A 31 26.46 23.94 12.46
C ARG A 31 25.69 25.25 12.21
N ASP A 32 26.27 26.17 11.46
CA ASP A 32 25.65 27.43 11.04
C ASP A 32 24.69 27.27 9.83
N GLY A 33 24.59 26.06 9.27
CA GLY A 33 23.75 25.76 8.10
C GLY A 33 24.43 26.00 6.76
N SER A 34 25.65 26.54 6.73
CA SER A 34 26.41 26.70 5.48
C SER A 34 26.90 25.35 4.95
N PHE A 35 26.96 25.19 3.63
CA PHE A 35 27.48 23.97 3.01
C PHE A 35 28.99 23.89 3.16
N VAL A 36 29.49 22.69 3.49
CA VAL A 36 30.93 22.42 3.62
C VAL A 36 31.66 22.53 2.28
N ARG A 37 30.97 22.21 1.17
CA ARG A 37 31.48 22.29 -0.20
C ARG A 37 30.40 22.85 -1.12
N GLU A 38 30.81 23.59 -2.14
CA GLU A 38 29.92 24.08 -3.19
C GLU A 38 29.25 22.94 -3.95
N GLU A 39 30.00 21.88 -4.27
CA GLU A 39 29.46 20.66 -4.88
C GLU A 39 28.29 20.06 -4.09
N SER A 40 28.34 20.12 -2.76
CA SER A 40 27.25 19.62 -1.92
C SER A 40 25.99 20.47 -2.01
N ARG A 41 26.15 21.79 -2.21
CA ARG A 41 25.04 22.70 -2.50
C ARG A 41 24.42 22.34 -3.86
N ASP A 42 25.24 22.22 -4.89
CA ASP A 42 24.79 21.89 -6.24
C ASP A 42 24.06 20.55 -6.30
N ILE A 43 24.54 19.54 -5.57
CA ILE A 43 23.86 18.23 -5.48
C ILE A 43 22.47 18.39 -4.85
N VAL A 44 22.33 19.15 -3.76
CA VAL A 44 21.04 19.36 -3.11
C VAL A 44 20.08 20.10 -4.05
N ASP A 45 20.54 21.18 -4.67
CA ASP A 45 19.70 22.03 -5.54
C ASP A 45 19.23 21.24 -6.78
N ARG A 46 20.15 20.52 -7.43
CA ARG A 46 19.80 19.66 -8.57
C ARG A 46 18.88 18.52 -8.15
N ALA A 47 19.11 17.90 -7.00
CA ALA A 47 18.25 16.83 -6.52
C ALA A 47 16.83 17.32 -6.28
N THR A 48 16.65 18.49 -5.64
CA THR A 48 15.33 19.06 -5.37
C THR A 48 14.54 19.33 -6.66
N ASN A 49 15.21 19.80 -7.71
CA ASN A 49 14.58 20.04 -9.00
C ASN A 49 14.16 18.73 -9.69
N LEU A 50 15.06 17.75 -9.75
CA LEU A 50 14.78 16.45 -10.37
C LEU A 50 13.70 15.66 -9.63
N ILE A 51 13.67 15.73 -8.30
CA ILE A 51 12.62 15.10 -7.51
C ILE A 51 11.27 15.75 -7.83
N SER A 52 11.21 17.08 -7.88
CA SER A 52 9.97 17.80 -8.19
C SER A 52 9.43 17.44 -9.58
N GLU A 53 10.32 17.25 -10.55
CA GLU A 53 9.98 16.79 -11.91
C GLU A 53 9.45 15.35 -11.92
N ARG A 54 10.11 14.43 -11.20
CA ARG A 54 9.79 12.99 -11.20
C ARG A 54 8.58 12.63 -10.33
N VAL A 55 8.36 13.34 -9.23
CA VAL A 55 7.31 13.03 -8.24
C VAL A 55 5.90 13.37 -8.72
N GLY A 56 5.77 14.24 -9.73
CA GLY A 56 4.55 14.43 -10.51
C GLY A 56 3.25 14.45 -9.71
N GLY A 57 3.02 15.48 -8.88
CA GLY A 57 1.74 15.85 -8.24
C GLY A 57 1.04 14.85 -7.29
N SER A 58 1.22 13.54 -7.43
CA SER A 58 0.40 12.50 -6.80
C SER A 58 1.16 11.19 -6.56
N SER A 59 2.43 11.25 -6.14
CA SER A 59 3.19 10.07 -5.73
C SER A 59 2.98 9.73 -4.24
N SER A 60 2.91 8.43 -3.92
CA SER A 60 2.93 7.95 -2.53
C SER A 60 4.26 8.25 -1.86
N SER A 61 4.29 8.29 -0.53
CA SER A 61 5.52 8.51 0.27
C SER A 61 6.64 7.53 -0.12
N ASP A 62 6.30 6.26 -0.35
CA ASP A 62 7.27 5.24 -0.73
C ASP A 62 7.84 5.47 -2.13
N ALA A 63 7.00 5.91 -3.07
CA ALA A 63 7.46 6.28 -4.40
C ALA A 63 8.40 7.49 -4.34
N THR A 64 8.08 8.50 -3.53
CA THR A 64 8.97 9.66 -3.35
C THR A 64 10.33 9.26 -2.77
N HIS A 65 10.37 8.38 -1.77
CA HIS A 65 11.63 7.91 -1.18
C HIS A 65 12.53 7.14 -2.16
N ASN A 66 11.94 6.33 -3.03
CA ASN A 66 12.70 5.61 -4.06
C ASN A 66 13.25 6.58 -5.11
N ILE A 67 12.45 7.55 -5.54
CA ILE A 67 12.88 8.60 -6.47
C ILE A 67 14.03 9.42 -5.86
N GLU A 68 13.93 9.82 -4.60
CA GLU A 68 15.02 10.54 -3.92
C GLU A 68 16.33 9.71 -3.90
N ALA A 69 16.22 8.40 -3.67
CA ALA A 69 17.36 7.50 -3.63
C ALA A 69 18.05 7.40 -4.99
N GLU A 70 17.26 7.28 -6.05
CA GLU A 70 17.73 7.17 -7.42
C GLU A 70 18.39 8.48 -7.89
N VAL A 71 17.73 9.62 -7.68
CA VAL A 71 18.26 10.94 -8.02
C VAL A 71 19.58 11.21 -7.31
N LEU A 72 19.68 10.90 -6.02
CA LEU A 72 20.91 11.10 -5.27
C LEU A 72 22.01 10.11 -5.70
N ALA A 73 21.66 8.90 -6.14
CA ALA A 73 22.61 7.94 -6.69
C ALA A 73 23.17 8.41 -8.03
N GLU A 74 22.33 8.95 -8.90
CA GLU A 74 22.70 9.51 -10.20
C GLU A 74 23.66 10.70 -10.04
N LEU A 75 23.31 11.67 -9.19
CA LEU A 75 24.10 12.90 -9.01
C LEU A 75 25.46 12.67 -8.38
N MET A 76 25.57 11.72 -7.45
CA MET A 76 26.83 11.45 -6.76
C MET A 76 27.63 10.30 -7.41
N GLY A 77 27.09 9.69 -8.46
CA GLY A 77 27.71 8.58 -9.17
C GLY A 77 27.73 7.26 -8.38
N PRO A 78 28.36 6.22 -8.96
CA PRO A 78 28.36 4.87 -8.41
C PRO A 78 29.00 4.79 -7.02
N GLU A 79 28.47 3.88 -6.21
CA GLU A 79 29.01 3.52 -4.90
C GLU A 79 30.44 2.97 -5.03
N ARG A 80 31.33 3.34 -4.10
CA ARG A 80 32.69 2.80 -4.07
C ARG A 80 32.69 1.41 -3.45
N TYR A 81 33.57 0.53 -3.94
CA TYR A 81 33.69 -0.84 -3.45
C TYR A 81 33.83 -0.89 -1.92
N GLY A 82 33.04 -1.77 -1.29
CA GLY A 82 33.07 -2.02 0.15
C GLY A 82 32.47 -0.92 1.03
N ARG A 83 31.83 0.11 0.46
CA ARG A 83 31.15 1.17 1.22
C ARG A 83 29.65 1.16 0.93
N VAL A 84 28.86 1.62 1.89
CA VAL A 84 27.43 1.88 1.70
C VAL A 84 27.09 3.33 2.03
N ARG A 85 26.48 3.99 1.06
CA ARG A 85 26.09 5.39 1.11
C ARG A 85 25.01 5.61 2.16
N GLY A 86 25.16 6.67 2.94
CA GLY A 86 24.18 7.06 3.96
C GLY A 86 24.28 6.28 5.28
N TYR A 87 25.22 5.34 5.41
CA TYR A 87 25.43 4.57 6.66
C TYR A 87 26.67 5.02 7.46
N GLY A 88 27.41 6.01 6.96
CA GLY A 88 28.62 6.51 7.59
C GLY A 88 29.85 5.64 7.28
N VAL A 89 30.89 5.78 8.10
CA VAL A 89 32.15 5.06 7.92
C VAL A 89 32.05 3.67 8.56
N GLY A 90 32.61 2.65 7.89
CA GLY A 90 32.80 1.30 8.44
C GLY A 90 31.70 0.30 8.13
N VAL A 91 30.56 0.76 7.59
CA VAL A 91 29.47 -0.13 7.17
C VAL A 91 29.78 -0.69 5.78
N THR A 92 29.77 -2.02 5.67
CA THR A 92 30.02 -2.73 4.41
C THR A 92 28.72 -3.34 3.84
N PRO A 93 28.64 -3.54 2.51
CA PRO A 93 27.47 -4.18 1.90
C PRO A 93 27.13 -5.55 2.51
N THR A 94 28.13 -6.34 2.91
CA THR A 94 27.95 -7.67 3.52
C THR A 94 27.25 -7.61 4.88
N GLN A 95 27.53 -6.58 5.68
CA GLN A 95 26.86 -6.37 6.97
C GLN A 95 25.40 -5.95 6.76
N LEU A 96 25.13 -5.14 5.73
CA LEU A 96 23.78 -4.71 5.40
C LEU A 96 22.95 -5.81 4.77
N SER A 97 23.54 -6.66 3.93
CA SER A 97 22.81 -7.77 3.33
C SER A 97 22.34 -8.76 4.39
N SER A 98 23.19 -9.05 5.38
CA SER A 98 22.84 -9.91 6.52
C SER A 98 21.75 -9.27 7.40
N VAL A 99 21.85 -7.99 7.76
CA VAL A 99 20.76 -7.31 8.50
C VAL A 99 19.47 -7.20 7.67
N GLY A 100 19.60 -6.96 6.37
CA GLY A 100 18.50 -6.85 5.42
C GLY A 100 17.70 -8.14 5.29
N THR A 101 18.37 -9.30 5.27
CA THR A 101 17.68 -10.60 5.26
C THR A 101 16.94 -10.85 6.57
N TYR A 102 17.54 -10.56 7.73
CA TYR A 102 16.85 -10.72 9.02
C TYR A 102 15.59 -9.86 9.13
N THR A 103 15.68 -8.58 8.74
CA THR A 103 14.55 -7.63 8.83
C THR A 103 13.45 -7.93 7.81
N ARG A 104 13.81 -8.36 6.60
CA ARG A 104 12.85 -8.83 5.58
C ARG A 104 12.07 -10.05 6.10
N ASN A 105 12.76 -11.06 6.61
CA ASN A 105 12.12 -12.28 7.10
C ASN A 105 11.16 -12.00 8.27
N ALA A 106 11.52 -11.06 9.16
CA ALA A 106 10.65 -10.63 10.25
C ALA A 106 9.38 -9.93 9.75
N ARG A 107 9.50 -9.02 8.77
CA ARG A 107 8.35 -8.36 8.14
C ARG A 107 7.45 -9.34 7.38
N GLU A 108 8.02 -10.25 6.61
CA GLU A 108 7.27 -11.29 5.90
C GLU A 108 6.51 -12.21 6.89
N SER A 109 7.14 -12.55 8.02
CA SER A 109 6.49 -13.31 9.09
C SER A 109 5.32 -12.55 9.74
N SER A 110 5.44 -11.23 9.91
CA SER A 110 4.36 -10.38 10.42
C SER A 110 3.20 -10.28 9.42
N ASN A 111 3.51 -9.98 8.16
CA ASN A 111 2.51 -9.83 7.10
C ASN A 111 1.75 -11.14 6.87
N THR A 112 2.45 -12.28 6.90
CA THR A 112 1.80 -13.60 6.77
C THR A 112 0.87 -13.91 7.95
N ALA A 113 1.20 -13.47 9.17
CA ALA A 113 0.30 -13.60 10.32
C ALA A 113 -0.97 -12.74 10.18
N GLU A 114 -0.84 -11.50 9.70
CA GLU A 114 -1.99 -10.62 9.43
C GLU A 114 -2.88 -11.16 8.32
N VAL A 115 -2.29 -11.59 7.20
CA VAL A 115 -3.03 -12.22 6.10
C VAL A 115 -3.79 -13.45 6.59
N ARG A 116 -3.16 -14.29 7.43
CA ARG A 116 -3.83 -15.46 8.02
C ARG A 116 -5.02 -15.06 8.91
N ARG A 117 -4.89 -13.99 9.71
CA ARG A 117 -6.00 -13.48 10.54
C ARG A 117 -7.15 -12.97 9.68
N LEU A 118 -6.85 -12.19 8.64
CA LEU A 118 -7.85 -11.68 7.71
C LEU A 118 -8.57 -12.83 6.98
N GLN A 119 -7.83 -13.83 6.55
CA GLN A 119 -8.39 -15.03 5.93
C GLN A 119 -9.40 -15.73 6.87
N ALA A 120 -9.03 -15.91 8.15
CA ALA A 120 -9.91 -16.51 9.15
C ALA A 120 -11.19 -15.70 9.35
N THR A 121 -11.10 -14.36 9.41
CA THR A 121 -12.30 -13.50 9.52
C THR A 121 -13.20 -13.58 8.30
N ILE A 122 -12.63 -13.71 7.09
CA ILE A 122 -13.42 -13.88 5.87
C ILE A 122 -14.17 -15.22 5.89
N ASP A 123 -13.52 -16.28 6.33
CA ASP A 123 -14.13 -17.61 6.40
C ASP A 123 -15.26 -17.65 7.45
N GLU A 124 -15.07 -17.01 8.60
CA GLU A 124 -16.12 -16.84 9.62
C GLU A 124 -17.33 -16.06 9.09
N LEU A 125 -17.09 -14.94 8.40
CA LEU A 125 -18.16 -14.15 7.78
C LEU A 125 -18.95 -14.96 6.74
N LYS A 126 -18.26 -15.75 5.91
CA LYS A 126 -18.90 -16.65 4.94
C LYS A 126 -19.78 -17.70 5.62
N GLN A 127 -19.30 -18.29 6.72
CA GLN A 127 -20.07 -19.29 7.46
C GLN A 127 -21.31 -18.68 8.10
N ASN A 128 -21.19 -17.48 8.68
CA ASN A 128 -22.32 -16.74 9.24
C ASN A 128 -23.34 -16.39 8.16
N GLN A 129 -22.90 -15.97 6.97
CA GLN A 129 -23.79 -15.69 5.85
C GLN A 129 -24.57 -16.94 5.40
N ALA A 130 -23.91 -18.09 5.30
CA ALA A 130 -24.56 -19.36 4.95
C ALA A 130 -25.61 -19.77 6.01
N ASN A 131 -25.31 -19.54 7.29
CA ASN A 131 -26.23 -19.82 8.38
C ASN A 131 -27.45 -18.88 8.37
N LEU A 132 -27.25 -17.58 8.10
CA LEU A 132 -28.37 -16.65 7.92
C LEU A 132 -29.24 -17.04 6.72
N GLN A 133 -28.64 -17.45 5.60
CA GLN A 133 -29.38 -17.91 4.43
C GLN A 133 -30.23 -19.15 4.75
N SER A 134 -29.70 -20.11 5.51
CA SER A 134 -30.47 -21.31 5.90
C SER A 134 -31.62 -20.96 6.86
N GLN A 135 -31.43 -20.00 7.75
CA GLN A 135 -32.52 -19.50 8.60
C GLN A 135 -33.62 -18.83 7.78
N LEU A 136 -33.25 -18.02 6.77
CA LEU A 136 -34.22 -17.38 5.88
C LEU A 136 -34.99 -18.40 5.03
N THR A 137 -34.34 -19.43 4.50
CA THR A 137 -35.04 -20.49 3.75
C THR A 137 -35.97 -21.30 4.64
N ASN A 138 -35.57 -21.61 5.87
CA ASN A 138 -36.43 -22.27 6.85
C ASN A 138 -37.68 -21.44 7.17
N ILE A 139 -37.53 -20.14 7.45
CA ILE A 139 -38.67 -19.24 7.69
C ILE A 139 -39.57 -19.17 6.45
N SER A 140 -38.98 -19.02 5.26
CA SER A 140 -39.73 -18.99 4.00
C SER A 140 -40.57 -20.26 3.79
N SER A 141 -39.98 -21.44 4.02
CA SER A 141 -40.71 -22.72 3.91
C SER A 141 -41.84 -22.87 4.94
N MET A 142 -41.66 -22.38 6.17
CA MET A 142 -42.72 -22.36 7.16
C MET A 142 -43.88 -21.45 6.72
N LEU A 143 -43.57 -20.23 6.23
CA LEU A 143 -44.60 -19.32 5.70
C LEU A 143 -45.35 -19.91 4.51
N GLN A 144 -44.64 -20.58 3.59
CA GLN A 144 -45.23 -21.20 2.41
C GLN A 144 -46.18 -22.36 2.77
N ARG A 145 -45.93 -23.06 3.88
CA ARG A 145 -46.77 -24.16 4.38
C ARG A 145 -48.06 -23.69 5.08
N PHE A 146 -48.08 -22.45 5.58
CA PHE A 146 -49.28 -21.84 6.16
C PHE A 146 -50.16 -21.11 5.14
N LEU A 147 -49.70 -20.95 3.89
CA LEU A 147 -50.52 -20.44 2.80
C LEU A 147 -51.43 -21.57 2.27
N PRO A 148 -52.77 -21.42 2.28
CA PRO A 148 -53.66 -22.42 1.70
C PRO A 148 -53.49 -22.49 0.19
N SER A 149 -53.35 -23.71 -0.35
CA SER A 149 -53.39 -23.98 -1.79
C SER A 149 -54.78 -23.69 -2.33
N GLN A 150 -54.97 -22.53 -2.94
CA GLN A 150 -56.12 -22.28 -3.80
C GLN A 150 -55.72 -22.63 -5.23
N ILE A 151 -56.06 -23.84 -5.68
CA ILE A 151 -56.26 -24.10 -7.10
C ILE A 151 -57.62 -24.77 -7.23
N PRO A 152 -58.49 -24.25 -8.11
CA PRO A 152 -59.29 -25.11 -8.94
C PRO A 152 -58.82 -24.98 -10.39
N ASP A 153 -58.40 -26.12 -10.94
CA ASP A 153 -58.42 -26.39 -12.36
C ASP A 153 -59.85 -26.23 -12.87
N THR A 154 -60.05 -25.42 -13.92
CA THR A 154 -61.19 -25.61 -14.82
C THR A 154 -60.74 -25.37 -16.26
N SER A 155 -60.46 -26.48 -16.93
CA SER A 155 -60.47 -26.60 -18.39
C SER A 155 -61.89 -26.33 -18.92
N ASN A 156 -61.97 -25.60 -20.04
CA ASN A 156 -63.02 -25.57 -21.07
C ASN A 156 -64.40 -24.93 -20.79
N ALA A 157 -64.66 -23.80 -21.46
CA ALA A 157 -65.88 -23.38 -22.20
C ALA A 157 -65.70 -21.87 -22.52
N SER A 158 -65.82 -21.27 -23.71
CA SER A 158 -66.47 -21.55 -25.01
C SER A 158 -65.64 -20.79 -26.08
N ARG A 159 -65.30 -21.34 -27.25
CA ARG A 159 -66.07 -21.32 -28.52
C ARG A 159 -66.87 -20.04 -28.81
N ASP A 160 -66.56 -19.50 -30.01
CA ASP A 160 -67.29 -18.52 -30.83
C ASP A 160 -67.12 -17.06 -30.32
N ASP A 161 -66.78 -16.04 -31.10
CA ASP A 161 -66.98 -15.78 -32.52
C ASP A 161 -66.17 -14.53 -32.96
N ASP A 162 -66.06 -14.40 -34.28
CA ASP A 162 -65.82 -13.20 -35.10
C ASP A 162 -64.40 -12.63 -35.32
N GLY A 163 -64.03 -12.71 -36.60
CA GLY A 163 -62.90 -12.04 -37.21
C GLY A 163 -63.25 -10.70 -37.86
N ALA A 164 -62.31 -10.28 -38.73
CA ALA A 164 -62.17 -8.97 -39.37
C ALA A 164 -61.65 -7.88 -38.40
N GLU A 165 -60.66 -7.06 -38.74
CA GLU A 165 -60.32 -6.55 -40.05
C GLU A 165 -58.88 -5.98 -40.10
N SER A 166 -58.48 -5.64 -41.32
CA SER A 166 -57.12 -5.47 -41.83
C SER A 166 -56.32 -4.26 -41.33
N ARG A 167 -55.00 -4.45 -41.34
CA ARG A 167 -53.89 -3.49 -41.55
C ARG A 167 -54.17 -2.42 -42.62
N PRO A 168 -53.32 -1.37 -42.78
CA PRO A 168 -51.94 -1.18 -42.32
C PRO A 168 -51.69 -0.21 -41.16
#